data_AF-A0A0B0INM9-F1
#
_entry.id   AF-A0A0B0INM9-F1
#
_cell.length_a   1.000
_cell.length_b   1.000
_cell.length_c   1.000
_cell.angle_alpha   90.00
_cell.angle_beta   90.00
_cell.angle_gamma   90.00
#
_symmetry.space_group_name_H-M   'P 1'
#
loop_
_entity.id
_entity.type
_entity.pdbx_description
1 polymer ?
#
loop_
_entity_poly.entity_id
_entity_poly.type
_entity_poly.pdbx_seq_one_letter_code
_entity_poly.pdbx_strand_id
1 'polypeptide(L)'
;MIMEALKRIFIGLGFSNVLVFGTLTVMMMTNTEVAVPILWENILGSMIMGAFFGAASLLFEIEKWSPLKQTMIHFILSISLWLFLATLVGWLPLTPVAVLVSISSFILVYLIFWLSFYLYFKRVEKEMNRSVK
;
A
#
# COMPACT_ATOMS: atom_id res chain seq x y z
N MET A 1 2.89 7.45 -20.06
CA MET A 1 3.08 7.82 -18.64
C MET A 1 1.78 8.22 -17.95
N ILE A 2 1.09 9.30 -18.35
CA ILE A 2 -0.13 9.76 -17.65
C ILE A 2 -1.24 8.69 -17.61
N MET A 3 -1.52 8.04 -18.75
CA MET A 3 -2.55 6.98 -18.82
C MET A 3 -2.20 5.77 -17.95
N GLU A 4 -0.92 5.40 -17.88
CA GLU A 4 -0.46 4.27 -17.05
C GLU A 4 -0.55 4.61 -15.56
N ALA A 5 -0.23 5.85 -15.18
CA ALA A 5 -0.43 6.35 -13.83
C ALA A 5 -1.91 6.30 -13.42
N LEU A 6 -2.80 6.78 -14.29
CA LEU A 6 -4.25 6.73 -14.04
C LEU A 6 -4.72 5.28 -13.87
N LYS A 7 -4.34 4.38 -14.78
CA LYS A 7 -4.69 2.95 -14.69
C LYS A 7 -4.27 2.34 -13.35
N ARG A 8 -3.05 2.60 -12.90
CA ARG A 8 -2.54 2.07 -11.62
C ARG A 8 -3.24 2.66 -10.41
N ILE A 9 -3.56 3.95 -10.45
CA ILE A 9 -4.39 4.60 -9.43
C ILE A 9 -5.75 3.91 -9.34
N PHE A 10 -6.42 3.65 -10.47
CA PHE A 10 -7.71 2.93 -10.49
C PHE A 10 -7.59 1.50 -9.95
N ILE A 11 -6.51 0.79 -10.28
CA ILE A 11 -6.24 -0.54 -9.70
C ILE A 11 -6.09 -0.45 -8.17
N GLY A 12 -5.32 0.53 -7.69
CA GLY A 12 -5.11 0.76 -6.26
C GLY A 12 -6.39 1.15 -5.52
N LEU A 13 -7.23 2.01 -6.12
CA LEU A 13 -8.57 2.35 -5.61
C LEU A 13 -9.47 1.12 -5.57
N GLY A 14 -9.45 0.27 -6.60
CA GLY A 14 -10.19 -0.99 -6.64
C GLY A 14 -9.79 -1.92 -5.49
N PHE A 15 -8.49 -2.10 -5.26
CA PHE A 15 -7.98 -2.91 -4.15
C PHE A 15 -8.40 -2.35 -2.79
N SER A 16 -8.31 -1.02 -2.60
CA SER A 16 -8.80 -0.35 -1.39
C SER A 16 -10.29 -0.59 -1.18
N ASN A 17 -11.11 -0.52 -2.23
CA ASN A 17 -12.55 -0.68 -2.11
C ASN A 17 -12.95 -2.11 -1.69
N VAL A 18 -12.21 -3.13 -2.14
CA VAL A 18 -12.41 -4.52 -1.69
C VAL A 18 -12.17 -4.64 -0.18
N LEU A 19 -11.10 -4.03 0.34
CA LEU A 19 -10.81 -4.04 1.78
C LEU A 19 -11.87 -3.28 2.59
N VAL A 20 -12.26 -2.08 2.13
CA VAL A 20 -13.33 -1.29 2.77
C VAL A 20 -14.64 -2.06 2.79
N PHE A 21 -15.04 -2.67 1.66
CA PHE A 21 -16.25 -3.47 1.59
C PHE A 21 -16.22 -4.67 2.55
N GLY A 22 -15.08 -5.34 2.68
CA GLY A 22 -14.87 -6.39 3.67
C GLY A 22 -15.11 -5.88 5.10
N THR A 23 -14.51 -4.75 5.46
CA THR A 23 -14.71 -4.13 6.79
C THR A 23 -16.18 -3.75 7.02
N LEU A 24 -16.85 -3.17 6.02
CA LEU A 24 -18.28 -2.82 6.11
C LEU A 24 -19.18 -4.05 6.23
N THR A 25 -18.81 -5.15 5.57
CA THR A 25 -19.53 -6.42 5.69
C THR A 25 -19.43 -6.95 7.12
N VAL A 26 -18.24 -6.91 7.74
CA VAL A 26 -18.08 -7.29 9.15
C VAL A 26 -18.92 -6.40 10.05
N MET A 27 -18.87 -5.08 9.88
CA MET A 27 -19.69 -4.13 10.66
C MET A 27 -21.18 -4.41 10.52
N MET A 28 -21.65 -4.73 9.30
CA MET A 28 -23.04 -5.12 9.04
C MET A 28 -23.40 -6.41 9.77
N MET A 29 -22.54 -7.45 9.71
CA MET A 29 -22.77 -8.72 10.37
C MET A 29 -22.79 -8.61 11.91
N THR A 30 -22.02 -7.69 12.47
CA THR A 30 -21.94 -7.45 13.92
C THR A 30 -22.94 -6.40 14.41
N ASN A 31 -23.77 -5.82 13.53
CA ASN A 31 -24.65 -4.68 13.81
C ASN A 31 -23.91 -3.51 14.49
N THR A 32 -22.68 -3.24 14.05
CA THR A 32 -21.87 -2.14 14.59
C THR A 32 -22.31 -0.83 13.95
N GLU A 33 -22.81 0.10 14.77
CA GLU A 33 -23.15 1.45 14.33
C GLU A 33 -21.96 2.41 14.47
N VAL A 34 -21.65 3.13 13.39
CA VAL A 34 -20.57 4.13 13.35
C VAL A 34 -21.13 5.42 12.76
N ALA A 35 -20.75 6.56 13.33
CA ALA A 35 -21.15 7.86 12.79
C ALA A 35 -20.64 8.05 11.35
N VAL A 36 -21.50 8.56 10.47
CA VAL A 36 -21.18 8.78 9.04
C VAL A 36 -19.89 9.58 8.81
N PRO A 37 -19.57 10.65 9.57
CA PRO A 37 -18.33 11.39 9.38
C PRO A 37 -17.09 10.53 9.61
N ILE A 38 -17.08 9.72 10.70
CA ILE A 38 -15.97 8.82 11.02
C ILE A 38 -15.79 7.80 9.91
N LEU A 39 -16.90 7.21 9.43
CA LEU A 39 -16.86 6.27 8.33
C LEU A 39 -16.27 6.90 7.06
N TRP A 40 -16.72 8.12 6.72
CA TRP A 40 -16.27 8.83 5.54
C TRP A 40 -14.76 9.13 5.57
N GLU A 41 -14.23 9.58 6.70
CA GLU A 41 -12.79 9.85 6.89
C GLU A 41 -11.95 8.57 6.70
N ASN A 42 -12.42 7.44 7.24
CA ASN A 42 -11.74 6.15 7.10
C ASN A 42 -11.73 5.64 5.65
N ILE A 43 -12.85 5.79 4.94
CA ILE A 43 -12.96 5.43 3.52
C ILE A 43 -12.03 6.32 2.70
N LEU A 44 -12.05 7.64 2.93
CA LEU A 44 -11.20 8.57 2.20
C LEU A 44 -9.71 8.28 2.43
N GLY A 45 -9.30 8.09 3.67
CA GLY A 45 -7.92 7.72 4.01
C GLY A 45 -7.48 6.44 3.30
N SER A 46 -8.35 5.43 3.26
CA SER A 46 -8.10 4.17 2.55
C SER A 46 -7.97 4.37 1.04
N MET A 47 -8.85 5.18 0.44
CA MET A 47 -8.78 5.49 -0.99
C MET A 47 -7.50 6.24 -1.36
N ILE A 48 -7.08 7.23 -0.57
CA ILE A 48 -5.82 7.96 -0.80
C ILE A 48 -4.63 6.98 -0.75
N MET A 49 -4.61 6.08 0.25
CA MET A 49 -3.60 5.03 0.36
C MET A 49 -3.58 4.12 -0.88
N GLY A 50 -4.73 3.63 -1.32
CA GLY A 50 -4.85 2.79 -2.51
C GLY A 50 -4.35 3.51 -3.77
N ALA A 51 -4.82 4.74 -4.00
CA ALA A 51 -4.38 5.56 -5.13
C ALA A 51 -2.86 5.79 -5.11
N PHE A 52 -2.29 6.12 -3.95
CA PHE A 52 -0.86 6.34 -3.79
C PHE A 52 -0.06 5.08 -4.11
N PHE A 53 -0.38 3.91 -3.53
CA PHE A 53 0.38 2.69 -3.80
C PHE A 53 0.28 2.26 -5.26
N GLY A 54 -0.88 2.49 -5.89
CA GLY A 54 -1.04 2.36 -7.32
C GLY A 54 -0.04 3.23 -8.08
N ALA A 55 -0.04 4.55 -7.83
CA ALA A 55 0.87 5.48 -8.49
C ALA A 55 2.36 5.21 -8.18
N ALA A 56 2.70 4.93 -6.92
CA ALA A 56 4.06 4.70 -6.45
C ALA A 56 4.70 3.47 -7.10
N SER A 57 3.91 2.50 -7.57
CA SER A 57 4.43 1.36 -8.33
C SER A 57 5.17 1.76 -9.63
N LEU A 58 4.92 2.96 -10.17
CA LEU A 58 5.68 3.51 -11.31
C LEU A 58 7.16 3.72 -11.00
N LEU A 59 7.54 3.84 -9.72
CA LEU A 59 8.94 3.98 -9.32
C LEU A 59 9.79 2.77 -9.77
N PHE A 60 9.18 1.59 -9.86
CA PHE A 60 9.85 0.37 -10.32
C PHE A 60 10.05 0.31 -11.85
N GLU A 61 9.41 1.21 -12.62
CA GLU A 61 9.59 1.29 -14.07
C GLU A 61 10.72 2.23 -14.49
N ILE A 62 11.36 2.90 -13.54
CA ILE A 62 12.44 3.85 -13.84
C ILE A 62 13.73 3.07 -14.10
N GLU A 63 13.97 2.68 -15.36
CA GLU A 63 15.10 1.83 -15.79
C GLU A 63 16.48 2.38 -15.39
N LYS A 64 16.64 3.71 -15.36
CA LYS A 64 17.88 4.38 -14.97
C LYS A 64 18.21 4.26 -13.47
N TRP A 65 17.30 3.75 -12.64
CA TRP A 65 17.53 3.59 -11.20
C TRP A 65 17.89 2.13 -10.88
N SER A 66 18.83 1.95 -9.95
CA SER A 66 19.10 0.62 -9.41
C SER A 66 17.88 0.09 -8.64
N PRO A 67 17.67 -1.24 -8.59
CA PRO A 67 16.56 -1.84 -7.85
C PRO A 67 16.54 -1.42 -6.36
N LEU A 68 17.71 -1.25 -5.76
CA LEU A 68 17.85 -0.75 -4.39
C LEU A 68 17.33 0.68 -4.27
N LYS A 69 17.69 1.57 -5.21
CA LYS A 69 17.22 2.96 -5.21
C LYS A 69 15.71 3.05 -5.36
N GLN A 70 15.13 2.28 -6.30
CA GLN A 70 13.68 2.22 -6.48
C GLN A 70 12.97 1.76 -5.19
N THR A 71 13.47 0.67 -4.58
CA THR A 71 12.91 0.10 -3.34
C THR A 71 13.00 1.09 -2.17
N MET A 72 14.14 1.75 -1.99
CA MET A 72 14.34 2.71 -0.89
C MET A 72 13.44 3.93 -1.03
N ILE A 73 13.32 4.51 -2.23
CA ILE A 73 12.45 5.66 -2.47
C ILE A 73 10.99 5.25 -2.27
N HIS A 74 10.57 4.11 -2.81
CA HIS A 74 9.23 3.59 -2.62
C HIS A 74 8.91 3.37 -1.13
N PHE A 75 9.82 2.74 -0.39
CA PHE A 75 9.66 2.51 1.05
C PHE A 75 9.52 3.81 1.84
N ILE A 76 10.43 4.78 1.64
CA ILE A 76 10.40 6.07 2.35
C ILE A 76 9.10 6.82 2.07
N LEU A 77 8.69 6.93 0.80
CA LEU A 77 7.44 7.61 0.46
C LEU A 77 6.23 6.90 1.07
N SER A 78 6.23 5.57 1.07
CA SER A 78 5.13 4.76 1.59
C SER A 78 4.97 4.92 3.10
N ILE A 79 6.06 4.83 3.86
CA ILE A 79 6.00 4.99 5.33
C ILE A 79 5.68 6.44 5.72
N SER A 80 6.20 7.43 4.99
CA SER A 80 5.89 8.84 5.23
C SER A 80 4.40 9.14 4.99
N LEU A 81 3.83 8.67 3.87
CA LEU A 81 2.41 8.85 3.61
C LEU A 81 1.55 8.10 4.64
N TRP A 82 1.91 6.86 4.95
CA TRP A 82 1.17 6.05 5.92
C TRP A 82 1.12 6.73 7.29
N LEU A 83 2.27 7.20 7.80
CA LEU A 83 2.32 7.94 9.07
C LEU A 83 1.46 9.21 8.99
N PHE A 84 1.61 10.01 7.93
CA PHE A 84 0.85 11.24 7.77
C PHE A 84 -0.66 11.00 7.74
N LEU A 85 -1.14 10.00 6.99
CA LEU A 85 -2.55 9.68 6.94
C LEU A 85 -3.05 9.07 8.25
N ALA A 86 -2.26 8.19 8.88
CA ALA A 86 -2.62 7.59 10.15
C ALA A 86 -2.76 8.64 11.26
N THR A 87 -1.98 9.72 11.21
CA THR A 87 -2.08 10.82 12.17
C THR A 87 -3.28 11.71 11.87
N LEU A 88 -3.57 11.98 10.59
CA LEU A 88 -4.71 12.81 10.17
C LEU A 88 -6.07 12.15 10.42
N VAL A 89 -6.20 10.86 10.11
CA VAL A 89 -7.46 10.11 10.27
C VAL A 89 -7.62 9.59 11.70
N GLY A 90 -6.55 9.64 12.51
CA GLY A 90 -6.57 9.17 13.89
C GLY A 90 -6.44 7.65 14.04
N TRP A 91 -5.87 6.96 13.05
CA TRP A 91 -5.54 5.52 13.15
C TRP A 91 -4.41 5.24 14.14
N LEU A 92 -3.53 6.21 14.36
CA LEU A 92 -2.33 6.07 15.18
C LEU A 92 -2.37 6.98 16.41
N PRO A 93 -2.46 6.42 17.64
CA PRO A 93 -2.18 7.19 18.85
C PRO A 93 -0.75 7.73 18.82
N LEU A 94 -0.56 9.02 19.08
CA LEU A 94 0.75 9.71 19.01
C LEU A 94 1.66 9.44 20.22
N THR A 95 1.55 8.26 20.83
CA THR A 95 2.46 7.86 21.92
C THR A 95 3.72 7.23 21.33
N PRO A 96 4.91 7.41 21.95
CA PRO A 96 6.16 6.85 21.43
C PRO A 96 6.10 5.34 21.19
N VAL A 97 5.43 4.60 22.09
CA VAL A 97 5.27 3.15 21.99
C VAL A 97 4.37 2.77 20.82
N ALA A 98 3.22 3.43 20.66
CA ALA A 98 2.31 3.14 19.56
C ALA A 98 2.93 3.47 18.20
N VAL A 99 3.68 4.57 18.09
CA VAL A 99 4.43 4.94 16.88
C VAL A 99 5.50 3.90 16.55
N LEU A 100 6.26 3.43 17.55
CA LEU A 100 7.28 2.41 17.33
C LEU A 100 6.68 1.09 16.85
N VAL A 101 5.65 0.59 17.55
CA VAL A 101 4.94 -0.65 17.18
C VAL A 101 4.36 -0.55 15.76
N SER A 102 3.81 0.60 15.44
CA SER A 102 3.25 0.92 14.12
C SER A 102 4.28 0.89 13.00
N ILE A 103 5.42 1.56 13.20
CA ILE A 103 6.54 1.57 12.24
C ILE A 103 7.10 0.16 12.06
N SER A 104 7.31 -0.58 13.16
CA SER A 104 7.77 -1.97 13.09
C SER A 104 6.79 -2.86 12.34
N SER A 105 5.48 -2.73 12.60
CA SER A 105 4.44 -3.48 11.90
C SER A 105 4.41 -3.16 10.41
N PHE A 106 4.53 -1.88 10.05
CA PHE A 106 4.62 -1.44 8.66
C PHE A 106 5.84 -2.06 7.96
N ILE A 107 7.02 -2.02 8.60
CA ILE A 107 8.26 -2.61 8.06
C ILE A 107 8.07 -4.11 7.82
N LEU A 108 7.49 -4.84 8.78
CA LEU A 108 7.26 -6.27 8.64
C LEU A 108 6.33 -6.59 7.47
N VAL A 109 5.20 -5.91 7.36
CA VAL A 109 4.25 -6.10 6.25
C VAL A 109 4.91 -5.75 4.91
N TYR A 110 5.64 -4.64 4.85
CA TYR A 110 6.37 -4.22 3.64
C TYR A 110 7.39 -5.28 3.21
N LEU A 111 8.17 -5.83 4.15
CA LEU A 111 9.15 -6.87 3.87
C LEU A 111 8.49 -8.15 3.34
N ILE A 112 7.33 -8.53 3.87
CA ILE A 112 6.56 -9.70 3.38
C ILE A 112 6.15 -9.48 1.92
N PHE A 113 5.57 -8.33 1.58
CA PHE A 113 5.20 -8.01 0.20
C PHE A 113 6.43 -7.97 -0.71
N TRP A 114 7.47 -7.25 -0.30
CA TRP A 114 8.70 -7.11 -1.07
C TRP A 114 9.35 -8.46 -1.36
N LEU A 115 9.48 -9.33 -0.34
CA LEU A 115 10.06 -10.66 -0.51
C LEU A 115 9.20 -11.54 -1.43
N SER A 116 7.87 -11.47 -1.29
CA SER A 116 6.95 -12.22 -2.14
C SER A 116 7.09 -11.84 -3.61
N PHE A 117 7.10 -10.53 -3.91
CA PHE A 117 7.32 -10.04 -5.27
C PHE A 117 8.72 -10.34 -5.78
N TYR A 118 9.75 -10.18 -4.95
CA TYR A 118 11.12 -10.52 -5.30
C TYR A 118 11.25 -11.99 -5.73
N LEU A 119 10.75 -12.92 -4.92
CA LEU A 119 10.79 -14.34 -5.22
C LEU A 119 10.00 -14.69 -6.49
N TYR A 120 8.83 -14.08 -6.67
CA TYR A 120 8.02 -14.24 -7.87
C TYR A 120 8.79 -13.78 -9.12
N PHE A 121 9.31 -12.56 -9.14
CA PHE A 121 10.03 -12.04 -10.31
C PHE A 121 11.36 -12.75 -10.55
N LYS A 122 12.04 -13.22 -9.49
CA LYS A 122 13.23 -14.06 -9.64
C LYS A 122 12.92 -15.39 -10.32
N ARG A 123 11.75 -15.97 -10.03
CA ARG A 123 11.27 -17.17 -10.73
C ARG A 123 10.97 -16.87 -12.20
N VAL A 124 10.25 -15.80 -12.49
CA VAL A 124 9.93 -15.37 -13.88
C VAL A 124 11.21 -15.13 -14.68
N GLU A 125 12.20 -14.43 -14.12
CA GLU A 125 13.52 -14.22 -14.73
C GLU A 125 14.20 -15.55 -15.10
N LYS A 126 14.17 -16.53 -14.18
CA LYS A 126 14.76 -17.86 -14.42
C LYS A 126 14.03 -18.63 -15.52
N GLU A 127 12.71 -18.53 -15.59
CA GLU A 127 11.90 -19.16 -16.63
C GLU A 127 12.16 -18.52 -18.00
N MET A 128 12.26 -17.20 -18.08
CA MET A 128 12.64 -16.48 -19.29
C MET A 128 14.06 -16.83 -19.76
N ASN A 129 15.04 -16.88 -18.86
CA ASN A 129 16.41 -17.24 -19.22
C ASN A 129 16.56 -18.69 -19.73
N ARG A 130 15.60 -19.57 -19.39
CA ARG A 130 15.56 -20.95 -19.89
C ARG A 130 14.93 -21.06 -21.27
N SER A 131 14.04 -20.15 -21.68
CA SER A 131 13.37 -20.22 -22.99
C SER A 131 14.24 -19.74 -24.14
N VAL A 132 15.32 -19.02 -23.84
CA VAL A 132 16.32 -18.53 -24.83
C VAL A 132 17.63 -19.32 -24.82
N LYS A 133 17.74 -20.34 -23.96
CA LYS A 133 18.82 -21.35 -24.00
C LYS A 133 18.35 -22.58 -24.76
#